data_AF-A0A959B8A9-F1
#
_entry.id   AF-A0A959B8A9-F1
#
_cell.length_a   1.000
_cell.length_b   1.000
_cell.length_c   1.000
_cell.angle_alpha   90.00
_cell.angle_beta   90.00
_cell.angle_gamma   90.00
#
_symmetry.space_group_name_H-M   'P 1'
#
loop_
_entity.id
_entity.type
_entity.pdbx_description
1 polymer ?
#
loop_
_entity_poly.entity_id
_entity_poly.type
_entity_poly.pdbx_seq_one_letter_code
_entity_poly.pdbx_strand_id
1 'polypeptide(L)'
;MKVMVIYYNEHQIAVHNTMWGEEKVYYDSKLMSSKTSLGGAFHVFTTEENGELVEYEVQLGIRPFSGIGVNVWRNRVPLVAMLEPFPS
;
A
#
# COMPACT_ATOMS: atom_id res chain seq x y z
N MET A 1 3.64 9.59 -9.26
CA MET A 1 3.55 8.52 -10.28
C MET A 1 2.76 7.37 -9.69
N LYS A 2 1.92 6.70 -10.49
CA LYS A 2 1.18 5.51 -10.06
C LYS A 2 2.13 4.31 -10.10
N VAL A 3 2.34 3.67 -8.95
CA VAL A 3 3.24 2.53 -8.79
C VAL A 3 2.49 1.22 -8.99
N MET A 4 1.32 1.10 -8.35
CA MET A 4 0.51 -0.11 -8.41
C MET A 4 -0.97 0.23 -8.23
N VAL A 5 -1.83 -0.56 -8.84
CA VAL A 5 -3.27 -0.58 -8.60
C VAL A 5 -3.71 -2.03 -8.44
N ILE A 6 -4.47 -2.30 -7.39
CA ILE A 6 -5.12 -3.60 -7.17
C ILE A 6 -6.62 -3.36 -7.11
N TYR A 7 -7.37 -4.29 -7.71
CA TYR A 7 -8.82 -4.38 -7.55
C TYR A 7 -9.12 -5.65 -6.75
N TYR A 8 -9.80 -5.50 -5.61
CA TYR A 8 -10.17 -6.61 -4.74
C TYR A 8 -11.52 -6.33 -4.10
N ASN A 9 -12.44 -7.30 -4.14
CA ASN A 9 -13.81 -7.15 -3.65
C ASN A 9 -14.51 -5.86 -4.13
N GLU A 10 -14.43 -5.58 -5.44
CA GLU A 10 -15.02 -4.38 -6.07
C GLU A 10 -14.39 -3.04 -5.67
N HIS A 11 -13.40 -3.05 -4.77
CA HIS A 11 -12.68 -1.87 -4.31
C HIS A 11 -11.32 -1.72 -4.97
N GLN A 12 -10.88 -0.48 -5.13
CA GLN A 12 -9.59 -0.13 -5.72
C GLN A 12 -8.61 0.33 -4.63
N ILE A 13 -7.44 -0.30 -4.57
CA ILE A 13 -6.29 0.19 -3.81
C ILE A 13 -5.25 0.71 -4.79
N ALA A 14 -4.94 2.01 -4.74
CA ALA A 14 -3.93 2.62 -5.59
C ALA A 14 -2.76 3.16 -4.76
N VAL A 15 -1.55 2.79 -5.16
CA VAL A 15 -0.30 3.20 -4.50
C VAL A 15 0.47 4.09 -5.44
N HIS A 16 0.75 5.30 -4.98
CA HIS A 16 1.45 6.33 -5.73
C HIS A 16 2.75 6.68 -5.00
N ASN A 17 3.80 7.02 -5.76
CA ASN A 17 5.06 7.53 -5.24
C ASN A 17 5.52 8.70 -6.12
N THR A 18 6.01 9.78 -5.52
CA THR A 18 6.63 10.89 -6.26
C THR A 18 8.14 10.70 -6.36
N MET A 19 8.78 11.34 -7.33
CA MET A 19 10.25 11.30 -7.47
C MET A 19 10.99 11.76 -6.20
N TRP A 20 10.32 12.55 -5.34
CA TRP A 20 10.84 13.04 -4.07
C TRP A 20 10.51 12.15 -2.87
N GLY A 21 9.98 10.95 -3.10
CA GLY A 21 9.70 9.97 -2.04
C GLY A 21 8.39 10.20 -1.30
N GLU A 22 7.45 10.98 -1.85
CA GLU A 22 6.12 11.12 -1.26
C GLU A 22 5.25 9.92 -1.70
N GLU A 23 4.94 9.05 -0.76
CA GLU A 23 4.15 7.83 -0.88
C GLU A 23 2.70 8.13 -0.50
N LYS A 24 1.75 7.79 -1.39
CA LYS A 24 0.31 8.00 -1.18
C LYS A 24 -0.45 6.72 -1.44
N VAL A 25 -1.38 6.41 -0.55
CA VAL A 25 -2.28 5.26 -0.65
C VAL A 25 -3.71 5.75 -0.75
N TYR A 26 -4.41 5.29 -1.78
CA TYR A 26 -5.80 5.60 -2.05
C TYR A 26 -6.66 4.35 -1.98
N TYR A 27 -7.85 4.49 -1.43
CA TYR A 27 -8.92 3.49 -1.44
C TYR A 27 -10.14 4.10 -2.14
N ASP A 28 -10.60 3.51 -3.24
CA ASP A 28 -11.67 4.05 -4.08
C ASP A 28 -11.48 5.54 -4.42
N SER A 29 -10.27 5.89 -4.86
CA SER A 29 -9.83 7.26 -5.16
C SER A 29 -9.76 8.22 -3.96
N LYS A 30 -10.16 7.81 -2.76
CA LYS A 30 -10.00 8.60 -1.52
C LYS A 30 -8.59 8.41 -0.97
N LEU A 31 -7.91 9.52 -0.66
CA LEU A 31 -6.59 9.48 -0.02
C LEU A 31 -6.74 8.95 1.42
N MET A 32 -6.12 7.82 1.71
CA MET A 32 -6.16 7.16 3.03
C MET A 32 -4.88 7.40 3.83
N SER A 33 -3.73 7.49 3.15
CA SER A 33 -2.44 7.72 3.82
C SER A 33 -1.45 8.44 2.91
N SER A 34 -0.60 9.28 3.49
CA SER A 34 0.48 9.98 2.81
C SER A 34 1.70 10.05 3.72
N LYS A 35 2.87 9.63 3.25
CA LYS A 35 4.14 9.66 4.00
C LYS A 35 5.29 10.04 3.06
N THR A 36 6.28 10.74 3.57
CA THR A 36 7.53 10.99 2.83
C THR A 36 8.59 10.03 3.34
N SER A 37 9.20 9.26 2.44
CA SER A 37 10.20 8.25 2.75
C SER A 37 11.25 8.17 1.63
N LEU A 38 12.49 7.83 1.97
CA LEU A 38 13.56 7.61 0.98
C LEU A 38 13.70 6.14 0.55
N GLY A 39 13.15 5.20 1.31
CA GLY A 39 13.39 3.77 1.13
C GLY A 39 12.14 2.88 1.17
N GLY A 40 10.96 3.49 1.38
CA GLY A 40 9.72 2.80 1.69
C GLY A 40 9.16 3.20 3.06
N ALA A 41 7.83 3.17 3.19
CA ALA A 41 7.14 3.24 4.48
C ALA A 41 6.01 2.20 4.57
N PHE A 42 5.61 1.93 5.81
CA PHE A 42 4.38 1.22 6.13
C PHE A 42 3.22 2.20 6.29
N HIS A 43 2.13 1.99 5.57
CA HIS A 43 0.88 2.71 5.68
C HIS A 43 -0.17 1.76 6.26
N VAL A 44 -0.87 2.21 7.30
CA VAL A 44 -1.98 1.48 7.88
C VAL A 44 -3.19 2.39 7.86
N PHE A 45 -4.34 1.87 7.42
CA PHE A 45 -5.61 2.58 7.44
C PHE A 45 -6.75 1.60 7.61
N THR A 46 -7.89 2.10 8.07
CA THR A 46 -9.13 1.33 8.17
C THR A 46 -10.21 1.92 7.27
N THR A 47 -11.12 1.06 6.79
CA THR A 47 -12.30 1.44 6.00
C THR A 47 -13.46 0.52 6.34
N GLU A 48 -14.69 0.96 6.06
CA GLU A 48 -15.88 0.13 6.22
C GLU A 48 -16.20 -0.57 4.89
N GLU A 49 -16.33 -1.89 4.92
CA GLU A 49 -16.77 -2.73 3.81
C GLU A 49 -17.96 -3.57 4.28
N ASN A 50 -19.13 -3.44 3.64
CA ASN A 50 -20.33 -4.20 3.98
C ASN A 50 -20.73 -4.17 5.48
N GLY A 51 -20.47 -3.04 6.16
CA GLY A 51 -20.76 -2.88 7.59
C GLY A 51 -19.68 -3.43 8.53
N GLU A 52 -18.58 -3.95 8.00
CA GLU A 52 -17.43 -4.43 8.78
C GLU A 52 -16.25 -3.45 8.66
N LEU A 53 -15.55 -3.22 9.77
CA LEU A 53 -14.30 -2.47 9.77
C LEU A 53 -13.15 -3.36 9.28
N VAL A 54 -12.50 -2.92 8.21
CA VAL A 54 -11.40 -3.63 7.57
C VAL A 54 -10.12 -2.80 7.73
N GLU A 55 -9.05 -3.46 8.15
CA GLU A 55 -7.71 -2.87 8.21
C GLU A 55 -6.92 -3.25 6.96
N TYR A 56 -6.28 -2.24 6.37
CA TYR A 56 -5.32 -2.41 5.29
C TYR A 56 -3.93 -2.00 5.75
N GLU A 57 -2.95 -2.83 5.43
CA GLU A 57 -1.54 -2.55 5.62
C GLU A 57 -0.89 -2.51 4.23
N VAL A 58 -0.19 -1.43 3.92
CA VAL A 58 0.49 -1.23 2.64
C VAL A 58 1.94 -0.88 2.92
N GLN A 59 2.85 -1.75 2.50
CA GLN A 59 4.29 -1.53 2.61
C GLN A 59 4.82 -1.13 1.25
N LEU A 60 5.49 0.01 1.15
CA LEU A 60 6.34 0.33 0.03
C LEU A 60 7.80 0.07 0.43
N GLY A 61 8.63 -0.27 -0.54
CA GLY A 61 10.05 -0.54 -0.30
C GLY A 61 10.85 -0.54 -1.59
N ILE A 62 12.15 -0.27 -1.50
CA ILE A 62 13.08 -0.42 -2.61
C ILE A 62 13.65 -1.84 -2.59
N ARG A 63 13.56 -2.53 -3.73
CA ARG A 63 14.22 -3.81 -3.96
C ARG A 63 15.52 -3.62 -4.74
N PRO A 64 16.61 -4.27 -4.32
CA PRO A 64 17.83 -4.32 -5.13
C PRO A 64 17.51 -4.81 -6.55
N PHE A 65 17.97 -4.08 -7.56
CA PHE A 65 17.90 -4.44 -8.99
C PHE A 65 16.50 -4.52 -9.64
N SER A 66 15.40 -4.45 -8.90
CA SER A 66 14.03 -4.50 -9.46
C SER A 66 13.17 -3.26 -9.19
N GLY A 67 13.72 -2.23 -8.54
CA GLY A 67 13.02 -0.97 -8.30
C GLY A 67 12.06 -1.03 -7.11
N ILE A 68 10.89 -0.42 -7.24
CA ILE A 68 9.91 -0.33 -6.14
C ILE A 68 9.16 -1.67 -5.99
N GLY A 69 9.00 -2.13 -4.75
CA GLY A 69 8.05 -3.18 -4.40
C GLY A 69 6.96 -2.66 -3.48
N VAL A 70 5.83 -3.37 -3.50
CA VAL A 70 4.68 -3.06 -2.64
C VAL A 70 4.05 -4.33 -2.11
N ASN A 71 3.85 -4.41 -0.80
CA ASN A 71 3.00 -5.43 -0.20
C ASN A 71 1.67 -4.81 0.23
N VAL A 72 0.60 -5.60 0.17
CA VAL A 72 -0.73 -5.20 0.64
C VAL A 72 -1.33 -6.35 1.42
N TRP A 73 -1.79 -6.07 2.64
CA TRP A 73 -2.57 -6.99 3.45
C TRP A 73 -3.92 -6.38 3.77
N ARG A 74 -4.93 -7.24 3.87
CA ARG A 74 -6.29 -6.92 4.33
C ARG A 74 -6.59 -7.81 5.54
N ASN A 75 -6.82 -7.22 6.70
CA ASN A 75 -7.00 -7.95 7.97
C ASN A 75 -5.90 -9.01 8.18
N ARG A 76 -4.62 -8.62 7.98
CA ARG A 76 -3.43 -9.48 8.04
C ARG A 76 -3.34 -10.60 6.98
N VAL A 77 -4.30 -10.71 6.08
CA VAL A 77 -4.25 -11.65 4.94
C VAL A 77 -3.54 -10.97 3.77
N PRO A 78 -2.46 -11.55 3.22
CA PRO A 78 -1.74 -10.94 2.10
C PRO A 78 -2.59 -10.97 0.82
N LEU A 79 -2.74 -9.79 0.20
CA LEU A 79 -3.30 -9.63 -1.14
C LEU A 79 -2.19 -9.52 -2.20
N VAL A 80 -1.08 -8.87 -1.84
CA VAL A 80 0.12 -8.76 -2.68
C VAL A 80 1.36 -8.92 -1.81
N ALA A 81 2.31 -9.75 -2.26
CA ALA A 81 3.58 -10.03 -1.60
C ALA A 81 4.73 -9.95 -2.63
N MET A 82 5.34 -8.78 -2.71
CA MET A 82 6.47 -8.44 -3.56
C MET A 82 7.76 -8.19 -2.76
N LEU A 83 7.66 -7.63 -1.57
CA LEU A 83 8.77 -7.41 -0.65
C LEU A 83 8.83 -8.57 0.34
N GLU A 84 10.01 -8.91 0.81
CA GLU A 84 10.08 -9.66 2.06
C GLU A 84 9.50 -8.80 3.19
N PRO A 85 8.73 -9.38 4.13
CA PRO A 85 8.30 -8.66 5.31
C PRO A 85 9.53 -8.11 6.04
N PHE A 86 9.50 -6.85 6.50
CA PHE A 86 10.64 -6.32 7.25
C PHE A 86 10.95 -7.25 8.42
N PRO A 87 12.23 -7.55 8.70
CA PRO A 87 12.58 -8.29 9.90
C PRO A 87 12.04 -7.51 11.10
N SER A 88 11.20 -8.18 11.89
CA SER A 88 10.61 -7.69 13.13
C SER A 88 11.66 -7.39 14.17
#